data_AF-L0DJ99-F1
#
_entry.id   AF-L0DJ99-F1
#
_cell.length_a   1.000
_cell.length_b   1.000
_cell.length_c   1.000
_cell.angle_alpha   90.00
_cell.angle_beta   90.00
_cell.angle_gamma   90.00
#
_symmetry.space_group_name_H-M   'P 1'
#
loop_
_entity.id
_entity.type
_entity.pdbx_description
1 polymer ?
#
loop_
_entity_poly.entity_id
_entity_poly.type
_entity_poly.pdbx_seq_one_letter_code
_entity_poly.pdbx_strand_id
1 'polypeptide(L)'
;MTRLAPRFLFLGLVLWSVPGAKLRADGVPRNECFPVEQLDPKLRPQFEELLLKMLDSEALYTIVGGIKPVSSSFWWTRFSVDSPDLSRLDEMRKIVPVLRCGDAFQAGVLVFAAVHDGKRHAHAWVAYRPALRRTITAHLAFFSTFGISPESHPIEVVEKMEHAPTADRLRASGYLFGYPDHAVDFFVDADLDGSKSTDKKLVPRDFLTVPTVASESHKFVWAVPKGHQPNDEDRAIMTQAEPILAEYRRRRDLYIGAGKPGVVALVRDWFDDGYGRCTPENAQIRSNIQPPSVTSVIDVVRVTPRPPAPLSPAVCAPTPPVFSYPQGGRRLRLTLKQRRWGRRNAIPIEQIHP
;
A
#
# COMPACT_ATOMS: atom_id res chain seq x y z
N MET A 1 18.45 35.02 -77.65
CA MET A 1 18.59 33.77 -76.88
C MET A 1 18.38 34.07 -75.41
N THR A 2 17.15 33.93 -74.96
CA THR A 2 16.64 34.19 -73.60
C THR A 2 16.70 32.89 -72.78
N ARG A 3 17.20 32.93 -71.55
CA ARG A 3 17.04 31.84 -70.57
C ARG A 3 16.39 32.37 -69.30
N LEU A 4 15.21 31.83 -69.01
CA LEU A 4 14.42 32.04 -67.80
C LEU A 4 15.04 31.30 -66.61
N ALA A 5 14.99 31.91 -65.43
CA ALA A 5 15.24 31.27 -64.14
C ALA A 5 13.93 30.73 -63.52
N PRO A 6 13.96 29.64 -62.73
CA PRO A 6 12.77 29.08 -62.10
C PRO A 6 12.47 29.79 -60.77
N ARG A 7 11.20 30.14 -60.57
CA ARG A 7 10.64 30.60 -59.30
C ARG A 7 10.23 29.39 -58.46
N PHE A 8 10.86 29.19 -57.30
CA PHE A 8 10.37 28.28 -56.28
C PHE A 8 9.31 28.99 -55.42
N LEU A 9 8.09 28.45 -55.41
CA LEU A 9 6.99 28.86 -54.55
C LEU A 9 7.15 28.16 -53.19
N PHE A 10 7.50 28.92 -52.15
CA PHE A 10 7.41 28.47 -50.76
C PHE A 10 5.95 28.57 -50.30
N LEU A 11 5.30 27.41 -50.12
CA LEU A 11 3.99 27.32 -49.47
C LEU A 11 4.22 27.40 -47.94
N GLY A 12 3.92 28.54 -47.33
CA GLY A 12 4.03 28.75 -45.90
C GLY A 12 2.94 27.96 -45.14
N LEU A 13 3.35 26.90 -44.45
CA LEU A 13 2.50 26.16 -43.52
C LEU A 13 2.41 26.97 -42.21
N VAL A 14 1.30 27.67 -41.99
CA VAL A 14 1.04 28.37 -40.72
C VAL A 14 0.60 27.34 -39.68
N LEU A 15 1.55 26.85 -38.87
CA LEU A 15 1.29 26.10 -37.65
C LEU A 15 0.63 27.04 -36.63
N TRP A 16 -0.69 26.93 -36.49
CA TRP A 16 -1.41 27.53 -35.36
C TRP A 16 -0.99 26.79 -34.08
N SER A 17 -0.08 27.40 -33.32
CA SER A 17 0.24 26.99 -31.97
C SER A 17 -0.99 27.24 -31.09
N VAL A 18 -1.78 26.20 -30.82
CA VAL A 18 -2.82 26.27 -29.79
C VAL A 18 -2.10 26.50 -28.45
N PRO A 19 -2.34 27.63 -27.76
CA PRO A 19 -1.70 27.89 -26.48
C PRO A 19 -2.19 26.87 -25.45
N GLY A 20 -1.29 25.98 -25.05
CA GLY A 20 -1.19 25.36 -23.74
C GLY A 20 -2.51 25.01 -23.04
N ALA A 21 -3.17 23.94 -23.48
CA ALA A 21 -3.85 23.07 -22.53
C ALA A 21 -2.75 22.46 -21.66
N LYS A 22 -2.43 23.11 -20.52
CA LYS A 22 -1.65 22.49 -19.46
C LYS A 22 -2.40 21.21 -19.11
N LEU A 23 -1.85 20.05 -19.49
CA LEU A 23 -2.30 18.74 -19.04
C LEU A 23 -2.27 18.74 -17.51
N ARG A 24 -3.37 19.16 -16.87
CA ARG A 24 -3.66 18.95 -15.44
C ARG A 24 -4.11 17.49 -15.25
N ALA A 25 -3.32 16.55 -15.76
CA ALA A 25 -3.75 15.18 -15.99
C ALA A 25 -3.27 14.18 -14.92
N ASP A 26 -2.66 14.64 -13.83
CA ASP A 26 -2.02 13.71 -12.89
C ASP A 26 -2.97 13.11 -11.84
N GLY A 27 -4.28 13.43 -11.87
CA GLY A 27 -5.27 12.86 -10.95
C GLY A 27 -6.40 12.10 -11.64
N VAL A 28 -7.10 11.24 -10.90
CA VAL A 28 -8.29 10.50 -11.37
C VAL A 28 -9.59 11.19 -10.95
N PRO A 29 -10.74 10.93 -11.60
CA PRO A 29 -12.04 11.36 -11.06
C PRO A 29 -12.20 10.98 -9.57
N ARG A 30 -12.81 11.86 -8.78
CA ARG A 30 -12.92 11.70 -7.31
C ARG A 30 -13.50 10.36 -6.88
N ASN A 31 -14.46 9.81 -7.63
CA ASN A 31 -15.08 8.51 -7.37
C ASN A 31 -14.21 7.29 -7.79
N GLU A 32 -13.16 7.50 -8.57
CA GLU A 32 -12.18 6.46 -8.93
C GLU A 32 -11.03 6.35 -7.92
N CYS A 33 -10.89 7.34 -7.04
CA CYS A 33 -9.97 7.29 -5.91
C CYS A 33 -10.65 6.58 -4.73
N PHE A 34 -10.11 5.45 -4.28
CA PHE A 34 -10.71 4.53 -3.31
C PHE A 34 -12.14 4.13 -3.73
N PRO A 35 -12.32 3.41 -4.86
CA PRO A 35 -13.63 3.20 -5.49
C PRO A 35 -14.47 2.15 -4.77
N VAL A 36 -14.87 2.43 -3.53
CA VAL A 36 -15.68 1.56 -2.67
C VAL A 36 -17.04 1.20 -3.28
N GLU A 37 -17.51 2.02 -4.21
CA GLU A 37 -18.74 1.77 -4.97
C GLU A 37 -18.63 0.51 -5.84
N GLN A 38 -17.42 0.10 -6.23
CA GLN A 38 -17.15 -1.13 -7.00
C GLN A 38 -17.08 -2.38 -6.11
N LEU A 39 -16.97 -2.20 -4.79
CA LEU A 39 -16.93 -3.30 -3.84
C LEU A 39 -18.35 -3.79 -3.53
N ASP A 40 -18.50 -5.11 -3.26
CA ASP A 40 -19.74 -5.67 -2.71
C ASP A 40 -20.18 -4.80 -1.51
N PRO A 41 -21.43 -4.30 -1.49
CA PRO A 41 -21.93 -3.47 -0.40
C PRO A 41 -21.69 -4.07 1.00
N LYS A 42 -21.64 -5.41 1.13
CA LYS A 42 -21.37 -6.10 2.40
C LYS A 42 -19.93 -5.94 2.89
N LEU A 43 -18.97 -5.69 1.99
CA LEU A 43 -17.55 -5.55 2.30
C LEU A 43 -17.14 -4.08 2.52
N ARG A 44 -17.98 -3.11 2.15
CA ARG A 44 -17.67 -1.68 2.31
C ARG A 44 -17.39 -1.27 3.75
N PRO A 45 -18.17 -1.71 4.77
CA PRO A 45 -17.86 -1.36 6.16
C PRO A 45 -16.48 -1.85 6.60
N GLN A 46 -16.09 -3.04 6.17
CA GLN A 46 -14.76 -3.59 6.49
C GLN A 46 -13.63 -2.81 5.81
N PHE A 47 -13.84 -2.36 4.56
CA PHE A 47 -12.89 -1.47 3.89
C PHE A 47 -12.74 -0.14 4.63
N GLU A 48 -13.85 0.47 5.06
CA GLU A 48 -13.83 1.73 5.79
C GLU A 48 -13.15 1.59 7.16
N GLU A 49 -13.41 0.50 7.89
CA GLU A 49 -12.72 0.18 9.13
C GLU A 49 -11.20 0.01 8.90
N LEU A 50 -10.83 -0.74 7.86
CA LEU A 50 -9.44 -0.95 7.47
C LEU A 50 -8.74 0.38 7.15
N LEU A 51 -9.35 1.21 6.30
CA LEU A 51 -8.80 2.50 5.89
C LEU A 51 -8.68 3.46 7.08
N LEU A 52 -9.67 3.48 7.98
CA LEU A 52 -9.59 4.29 9.20
C LEU A 52 -8.44 3.82 10.08
N LYS A 53 -8.31 2.51 10.31
CA LYS A 53 -7.19 1.94 11.09
C LYS A 53 -5.82 2.27 10.48
N MET A 54 -5.72 2.24 9.15
CA MET A 54 -4.51 2.63 8.42
C MET A 54 -4.15 4.09 8.70
N LEU A 55 -5.11 5.01 8.58
CA LEU A 55 -4.89 6.44 8.79
C LEU A 55 -4.69 6.81 10.27
N ASP A 56 -5.29 6.08 11.20
CA ASP A 56 -5.04 6.25 12.64
C ASP A 56 -3.63 5.74 13.04
N SER A 57 -2.97 4.95 12.18
CA SER A 57 -1.66 4.34 12.43
C SER A 57 -0.58 4.87 11.47
N GLU A 58 0.54 4.17 11.35
CA GLU A 58 1.70 4.58 10.55
C GLU A 58 1.43 4.63 9.03
N ALA A 59 0.41 3.93 8.54
CA ALA A 59 0.05 3.94 7.12
C ALA A 59 -0.46 5.31 6.66
N LEU A 60 -0.83 6.22 7.58
CA LEU A 60 -1.01 7.65 7.29
C LEU A 60 0.19 8.21 6.52
N TYR A 61 1.41 7.90 6.92
CA TYR A 61 2.64 8.43 6.33
C TYR A 61 3.04 7.76 5.01
N THR A 62 2.34 6.68 4.62
CA THR A 62 2.39 6.12 3.27
C THR A 62 1.31 6.73 2.39
N ILE A 63 0.08 6.79 2.87
CA ILE A 63 -1.08 7.30 2.11
C ILE A 63 -0.93 8.81 1.87
N VAL A 64 -0.43 9.53 2.86
CA VAL A 64 -0.26 10.98 2.84
C VAL A 64 1.22 11.32 3.05
N GLY A 65 1.76 12.17 2.18
CA GLY A 65 3.16 12.60 2.25
C GLY A 65 4.17 11.61 1.65
N GLY A 66 3.90 10.31 1.70
CA GLY A 66 4.79 9.32 1.12
C GLY A 66 6.18 9.31 1.76
N ILE A 67 6.22 9.56 3.07
CA ILE A 67 7.43 9.41 3.91
C ILE A 67 7.80 7.93 3.95
N LYS A 68 6.78 7.07 4.15
CA LYS A 68 6.93 5.63 4.14
C LYS A 68 6.59 5.07 2.76
N PRO A 69 7.54 4.43 2.05
CA PRO A 69 7.27 3.80 0.76
C PRO A 69 6.18 2.73 0.82
N VAL A 70 6.22 1.91 1.87
CA VAL A 70 5.31 0.81 2.14
C VAL A 70 4.84 0.90 3.59
N SER A 71 3.59 0.53 3.82
CA SER A 71 3.09 0.18 5.15
C SER A 71 2.38 -1.16 5.10
N SER A 72 2.39 -1.86 6.24
CA SER A 72 1.76 -3.17 6.42
C SER A 72 1.15 -3.26 7.82
N SER A 73 0.75 -4.45 8.27
CA SER A 73 0.34 -4.72 9.66
C SER A 73 -0.96 -4.03 10.15
N PHE A 74 -1.59 -3.20 9.32
CA PHE A 74 -2.95 -2.71 9.55
C PHE A 74 -4.01 -3.82 9.45
N TRP A 75 -3.70 -4.93 8.78
CA TRP A 75 -4.43 -6.19 8.88
C TRP A 75 -3.49 -7.38 8.80
N TRP A 76 -3.83 -8.44 9.53
CA TRP A 76 -3.11 -9.71 9.48
C TRP A 76 -4.03 -10.89 9.78
N THR A 77 -3.60 -12.06 9.33
CA THR A 77 -4.20 -13.35 9.71
C THR A 77 -3.12 -14.44 9.74
N ARG A 78 -3.49 -15.62 10.23
CA ARG A 78 -2.68 -16.83 10.16
C ARG A 78 -3.57 -18.03 9.83
N PHE A 79 -3.03 -18.99 9.10
CA PHE A 79 -3.75 -20.20 8.72
C PHE A 79 -2.86 -21.44 8.87
N SER A 80 -3.47 -22.58 9.16
CA SER A 80 -2.76 -23.86 9.26
C SER A 80 -2.22 -24.29 7.90
N VAL A 81 -1.00 -24.82 7.87
CA VAL A 81 -0.42 -25.40 6.65
C VAL A 81 -1.01 -26.77 6.37
N ASP A 82 -1.31 -27.55 7.41
CA ASP A 82 -1.80 -28.93 7.27
C ASP A 82 -3.29 -28.99 6.90
N SER A 83 -4.06 -27.97 7.28
CA SER A 83 -5.48 -27.84 6.98
C SER A 83 -5.81 -26.36 6.72
N PRO A 84 -5.51 -25.85 5.51
CA PRO A 84 -5.63 -24.44 5.22
C PRO A 84 -7.09 -24.00 5.11
N ASP A 85 -7.47 -23.02 5.94
CA ASP A 85 -8.66 -22.19 5.74
C ASP A 85 -8.21 -20.83 5.20
N LEU A 86 -8.56 -20.56 3.95
CA LEU A 86 -8.18 -19.34 3.24
C LEU A 86 -9.33 -18.32 3.15
N SER A 87 -10.47 -18.57 3.79
CA SER A 87 -11.64 -17.69 3.71
C SER A 87 -11.34 -16.24 4.03
N ARG A 88 -10.65 -15.97 5.16
CA ARG A 88 -10.23 -14.62 5.57
C ARG A 88 -9.23 -13.98 4.60
N LEU A 89 -8.37 -14.80 3.96
CA LEU A 89 -7.43 -14.31 2.95
C LEU A 89 -8.17 -13.87 1.69
N ASP A 90 -9.11 -14.69 1.21
CA ASP A 90 -9.86 -14.41 0.00
C ASP A 90 -10.80 -13.22 0.18
N GLU A 91 -11.36 -13.03 1.39
CA GLU A 91 -12.11 -11.82 1.75
C GLU A 91 -11.22 -10.57 1.68
N MET A 92 -10.06 -10.60 2.32
CA MET A 92 -9.15 -9.44 2.33
C MET A 92 -8.57 -9.15 0.94
N ARG A 93 -8.34 -10.17 0.10
CA ARG A 93 -7.92 -10.01 -1.30
C ARG A 93 -8.99 -9.34 -2.18
N LYS A 94 -10.26 -9.35 -1.79
CA LYS A 94 -11.32 -8.58 -2.46
C LYS A 94 -11.34 -7.12 -2.00
N ILE A 95 -11.01 -6.87 -0.73
CA ILE A 95 -11.08 -5.55 -0.10
C ILE A 95 -9.86 -4.68 -0.44
N VAL A 96 -8.65 -5.22 -0.22
CA VAL A 96 -7.40 -4.44 -0.29
C VAL A 96 -7.14 -3.79 -1.64
N PRO A 97 -7.44 -4.41 -2.80
CA PRO A 97 -7.22 -3.77 -4.11
C PRO A 97 -8.01 -2.47 -4.33
N VAL A 98 -9.03 -2.19 -3.50
CA VAL A 98 -9.76 -0.91 -3.52
C VAL A 98 -8.91 0.23 -2.95
N LEU A 99 -7.81 -0.05 -2.23
CA LEU A 99 -6.81 0.94 -1.81
C LEU A 99 -5.96 1.41 -3.02
N ARG A 100 -6.60 2.17 -3.91
CA ARG A 100 -6.00 2.73 -5.12
C ARG A 100 -6.51 4.15 -5.37
N CYS A 101 -5.69 4.97 -6.01
CA CYS A 101 -6.07 6.28 -6.50
C CYS A 101 -5.31 6.53 -7.79
N GLY A 102 -5.93 6.15 -8.91
CA GLY A 102 -5.19 5.90 -10.16
C GLY A 102 -4.08 4.89 -9.93
N ASP A 103 -2.90 5.22 -10.44
CA ASP A 103 -1.70 4.41 -10.32
C ASP A 103 -0.86 4.76 -9.08
N ALA A 104 -1.27 5.69 -8.22
CA ALA A 104 -0.43 6.19 -7.13
C ALA A 104 -0.14 5.12 -6.07
N PHE A 105 -1.12 4.24 -5.80
CA PHE A 105 -0.98 3.17 -4.81
C PHE A 105 -1.10 1.80 -5.44
N GLN A 106 -0.42 0.85 -4.82
CA GLN A 106 -0.69 -0.55 -5.00
C GLN A 106 -0.80 -1.23 -3.64
N ALA A 107 -1.76 -2.12 -3.50
CA ALA A 107 -1.99 -2.81 -2.26
C ALA A 107 -2.30 -4.28 -2.52
N GLY A 108 -2.02 -5.12 -1.53
CA GLY A 108 -2.30 -6.55 -1.61
C GLY A 108 -2.17 -7.25 -0.27
N VAL A 109 -2.22 -8.58 -0.32
CA VAL A 109 -1.98 -9.45 0.85
C VAL A 109 -0.72 -10.25 0.57
N LEU A 110 0.30 -10.05 1.40
CA LEU A 110 1.54 -10.82 1.40
C LEU A 110 1.37 -12.02 2.32
N VAL A 111 1.70 -13.23 1.85
CA VAL A 111 1.78 -14.43 2.68
C VAL A 111 3.24 -14.72 2.95
N PHE A 112 3.65 -14.68 4.22
CA PHE A 112 5.04 -14.85 4.60
C PHE A 112 5.54 -16.26 4.31
N ALA A 113 6.81 -16.36 3.93
CA ALA A 113 7.44 -17.63 3.56
C ALA A 113 7.60 -18.54 4.78
N ALA A 114 7.85 -17.94 5.95
CA ALA A 114 8.09 -18.65 7.20
C ALA A 114 6.83 -19.34 7.74
N VAL A 115 7.03 -20.55 8.26
CA VAL A 115 6.01 -21.31 9.00
C VAL A 115 6.39 -21.31 10.47
N HIS A 116 5.49 -20.83 11.32
CA HIS A 116 5.64 -20.80 12.77
C HIS A 116 4.52 -21.62 13.40
N ASP A 117 4.89 -22.62 14.20
CA ASP A 117 3.94 -23.54 14.86
C ASP A 117 2.88 -24.12 13.92
N GLY A 118 3.32 -24.56 12.73
CA GLY A 118 2.47 -25.14 11.70
C GLY A 118 1.56 -24.14 10.98
N LYS A 119 1.75 -22.83 11.17
CA LYS A 119 0.94 -21.77 10.56
C LYS A 119 1.77 -20.83 9.70
N ARG A 120 1.15 -20.36 8.62
CA ARG A 120 1.65 -19.22 7.83
C ARG A 120 0.96 -17.95 8.27
N HIS A 121 1.71 -16.85 8.27
CA HIS A 121 1.20 -15.51 8.51
C HIS A 121 0.91 -14.84 7.18
N ALA A 122 -0.05 -13.92 7.17
CA ALA A 122 -0.31 -13.08 6.03
C ALA A 122 -0.74 -11.69 6.47
N HIS A 123 -0.17 -10.66 5.85
CA HIS A 123 -0.43 -9.26 6.18
C HIS A 123 -0.94 -8.53 4.94
N ALA A 124 -1.84 -7.58 5.15
CA ALA A 124 -2.14 -6.60 4.13
C ALA A 124 -0.99 -5.59 4.05
N TRP A 125 -0.73 -5.09 2.85
CA TRP A 125 0.28 -4.07 2.59
C TRP A 125 -0.23 -3.05 1.58
N VAL A 126 0.29 -1.83 1.65
CA VAL A 126 0.09 -0.77 0.66
C VAL A 126 1.44 -0.11 0.37
N ALA A 127 1.71 0.15 -0.90
CA ALA A 127 2.86 0.90 -1.37
C ALA A 127 2.39 2.16 -2.08
N TYR A 128 3.03 3.29 -1.77
CA TYR A 128 2.91 4.51 -2.56
C TYR A 128 4.02 4.52 -3.61
N ARG A 129 3.65 4.31 -4.88
CA ARG A 129 4.61 4.05 -5.97
C ARG A 129 5.65 5.15 -6.15
N PRO A 130 5.32 6.46 -6.08
CA PRO A 130 6.33 7.51 -6.14
C PRO A 130 7.39 7.40 -5.04
N ALA A 131 7.01 7.12 -3.79
CA ALA A 131 7.97 6.93 -2.69
C ALA A 131 8.80 5.66 -2.84
N LEU A 132 8.18 4.56 -3.29
CA LEU A 132 8.89 3.33 -3.59
C LEU A 132 9.94 3.53 -4.69
N ARG A 133 9.57 4.20 -5.78
CA ARG A 133 10.48 4.55 -6.87
C ARG A 133 11.68 5.34 -6.35
N ARG A 134 11.45 6.40 -5.56
CA ARG A 134 12.53 7.21 -4.95
C ARG A 134 13.45 6.38 -4.07
N THR A 135 12.89 5.47 -3.27
CA THR A 135 13.66 4.59 -2.37
C THR A 135 14.53 3.62 -3.17
N ILE A 136 13.99 3.00 -4.22
CA ILE A 136 14.77 2.11 -5.08
C ILE A 136 15.87 2.89 -5.82
N THR A 137 15.58 4.12 -6.28
CA THR A 137 16.60 4.99 -6.87
C THR A 137 17.71 5.34 -5.88
N ALA A 138 17.37 5.70 -4.65
CA ALA A 138 18.33 6.06 -3.61
C ALA A 138 19.25 4.89 -3.22
N HIS A 139 18.71 3.67 -3.19
CA HIS A 139 19.45 2.46 -2.83
C HIS A 139 19.63 1.51 -4.03
N LEU A 140 19.81 2.05 -5.24
CA LEU A 140 19.84 1.26 -6.48
C LEU A 140 20.93 0.18 -6.47
N ALA A 141 22.10 0.49 -5.90
CA ALA A 141 23.20 -0.47 -5.77
C ALA A 141 22.79 -1.72 -4.97
N PHE A 142 21.97 -1.55 -3.93
CA PHE A 142 21.43 -2.66 -3.15
C PHE A 142 20.34 -3.42 -3.92
N PHE A 143 19.30 -2.72 -4.38
CA PHE A 143 18.14 -3.36 -5.02
C PHE A 143 18.47 -4.03 -6.38
N SER A 144 19.43 -3.49 -7.14
CA SER A 144 19.81 -4.05 -8.44
C SER A 144 20.47 -5.42 -8.34
N THR A 145 21.08 -5.79 -7.21
CA THR A 145 21.58 -7.16 -6.97
C THR A 145 20.48 -8.21 -6.99
N PHE A 146 19.24 -7.79 -6.72
CA PHE A 146 18.04 -8.60 -6.82
C PHE A 146 17.29 -8.33 -8.12
N GLY A 147 17.86 -7.65 -9.12
CA GLY A 147 17.16 -7.30 -10.36
C GLY A 147 15.96 -6.37 -10.17
N ILE A 148 15.89 -5.65 -9.03
CA ILE A 148 14.86 -4.65 -8.77
C ILE A 148 15.33 -3.30 -9.33
N SER A 149 14.42 -2.60 -10.01
CA SER A 149 14.65 -1.28 -10.59
C SER A 149 13.53 -0.30 -10.18
N PRO A 150 13.68 1.02 -10.39
CA PRO A 150 12.65 2.00 -10.05
C PRO A 150 11.30 1.75 -10.77
N GLU A 151 11.29 0.97 -11.85
CA GLU A 151 10.08 0.57 -12.59
C GLU A 151 9.52 -0.80 -12.18
N SER A 152 10.19 -1.51 -11.27
CA SER A 152 9.70 -2.79 -10.75
C SER A 152 8.33 -2.60 -10.10
N HIS A 153 7.46 -3.59 -10.34
CA HIS A 153 6.12 -3.55 -9.82
C HIS A 153 6.13 -3.78 -8.29
N PRO A 154 5.35 -3.05 -7.46
CA PRO A 154 5.46 -3.12 -6.00
C PRO A 154 5.37 -4.53 -5.39
N ILE A 155 4.49 -5.40 -5.91
CA ILE A 155 4.43 -6.80 -5.43
C ILE A 155 5.73 -7.57 -5.67
N GLU A 156 6.43 -7.32 -6.78
CA GLU A 156 7.69 -7.99 -7.10
C GLU A 156 8.75 -7.60 -6.06
N VAL A 157 8.82 -6.31 -5.72
CA VAL A 157 9.73 -5.80 -4.70
C VAL A 157 9.44 -6.44 -3.35
N VAL A 158 8.19 -6.38 -2.88
CA VAL A 158 7.80 -6.89 -1.56
C VAL A 158 8.02 -8.41 -1.46
N GLU A 159 7.58 -9.19 -2.45
CA GLU A 159 7.74 -10.66 -2.45
C GLU A 159 9.21 -11.07 -2.53
N LYS A 160 10.01 -10.40 -3.39
CA LYS A 160 11.42 -10.76 -3.56
C LYS A 160 12.24 -10.45 -2.31
N MET A 161 11.95 -9.34 -1.64
CA MET A 161 12.62 -8.98 -0.38
C MET A 161 12.21 -9.89 0.77
N GLU A 162 10.94 -10.32 0.86
CA GLU A 162 10.50 -11.32 1.85
C GLU A 162 11.26 -12.66 1.73
N HIS A 163 11.66 -13.03 0.52
CA HIS A 163 12.40 -14.25 0.24
C HIS A 163 13.93 -14.07 0.20
N ALA A 164 14.44 -12.86 0.43
CA ALA A 164 15.87 -12.59 0.46
C ALA A 164 16.56 -13.21 1.69
N PRO A 165 17.90 -13.39 1.67
CA PRO A 165 18.65 -13.75 2.87
C PRO A 165 18.35 -12.80 4.03
N THR A 166 18.42 -13.28 5.28
CA THR A 166 17.95 -12.52 6.45
C THR A 166 18.49 -11.10 6.52
N ALA A 167 19.81 -10.89 6.36
CA ALA A 167 20.41 -9.55 6.43
C ALA A 167 19.82 -8.60 5.39
N ASP A 168 19.69 -9.07 4.14
CA ASP A 168 19.15 -8.27 3.04
C ASP A 168 17.66 -8.02 3.21
N ARG A 169 16.91 -9.02 3.69
CA ARG A 169 15.48 -8.86 4.01
C ARG A 169 15.27 -7.80 5.09
N LEU A 170 16.09 -7.79 6.15
CA LEU A 170 16.00 -6.78 7.21
C LEU A 170 16.35 -5.40 6.68
N ARG A 171 17.43 -5.28 5.91
CA ARG A 171 17.83 -4.03 5.26
C ARG A 171 16.74 -3.49 4.34
N ALA A 172 16.22 -4.33 3.45
CA ALA A 172 15.14 -3.98 2.55
C ALA A 172 13.88 -3.56 3.31
N SER A 173 13.52 -4.27 4.40
CA SER A 173 12.38 -3.90 5.24
C SER A 173 12.56 -2.50 5.83
N GLY A 174 13.77 -2.16 6.30
CA GLY A 174 14.10 -0.83 6.80
C GLY A 174 13.86 0.26 5.76
N TYR A 175 14.40 0.09 4.55
CA TYR A 175 14.20 1.04 3.45
C TYR A 175 12.72 1.13 3.02
N LEU A 176 12.03 0.00 2.87
CA LEU A 176 10.62 -0.03 2.47
C LEU A 176 9.69 0.61 3.51
N PHE A 177 10.05 0.58 4.80
CA PHE A 177 9.32 1.28 5.85
C PHE A 177 9.77 2.73 6.09
N GLY A 178 10.71 3.24 5.28
CA GLY A 178 11.12 4.64 5.28
C GLY A 178 12.02 5.01 6.46
N TYR A 179 12.82 4.08 6.97
CA TYR A 179 13.80 4.36 8.02
C TYR A 179 15.09 4.96 7.44
N PRO A 180 15.77 5.83 8.20
CA PRO A 180 17.02 6.43 7.74
C PRO A 180 18.16 5.40 7.71
N ASP A 181 19.12 5.59 6.81
CA ASP A 181 20.18 4.61 6.50
C ASP A 181 20.94 4.16 7.75
N HIS A 182 21.30 5.11 8.61
CA HIS A 182 22.03 4.82 9.84
C HIS A 182 21.25 3.89 10.80
N ALA A 183 19.92 3.99 10.83
CA ALA A 183 19.07 3.13 11.64
C ALA A 183 18.89 1.74 11.03
N VAL A 184 18.83 1.67 9.69
CA VAL A 184 18.79 0.41 8.95
C VAL A 184 20.06 -0.38 9.18
N ASP A 185 21.22 0.26 9.03
CA ASP A 185 22.52 -0.36 9.25
C ASP A 185 22.68 -0.83 10.70
N PHE A 186 22.35 0.02 11.68
CA PHE A 186 22.38 -0.37 13.09
C PHE A 186 21.49 -1.60 13.37
N PHE A 187 20.26 -1.61 12.85
CA PHE A 187 19.34 -2.71 13.10
C PHE A 187 19.83 -4.03 12.50
N VAL A 188 20.35 -4.00 11.27
CA VAL A 188 20.89 -5.17 10.58
C VAL A 188 22.09 -5.72 11.35
N ASP A 189 23.04 -4.87 11.73
CA ASP A 189 24.23 -5.29 12.47
C ASP A 189 23.86 -5.83 13.86
N ALA A 190 22.96 -5.15 14.57
CA ALA A 190 22.50 -5.57 15.89
C ALA A 190 21.78 -6.94 15.87
N ASP A 191 20.97 -7.21 14.84
CA ASP A 191 20.30 -8.51 14.68
C ASP A 191 21.30 -9.63 14.35
N LEU A 192 22.22 -9.35 13.44
CA LEU A 192 23.27 -10.30 13.07
C LEU A 192 24.18 -10.63 14.25
N ASP A 193 24.56 -9.66 15.07
CA ASP A 193 25.41 -9.89 16.24
C ASP A 193 24.64 -10.57 17.38
N GLY A 194 23.39 -10.18 17.61
CA GLY A 194 22.50 -10.86 18.56
C GLY A 194 22.30 -12.33 18.20
N SER A 195 22.22 -12.66 16.91
CA SER A 195 22.09 -14.03 16.41
C SER A 195 23.34 -14.89 16.60
N LYS A 196 24.53 -14.26 16.67
CA LYS A 196 25.83 -14.93 16.88
C LYS A 196 26.17 -15.14 18.36
N SER A 197 25.63 -14.31 19.26
CA SER A 197 25.88 -14.41 20.69
C SER A 197 25.31 -15.73 21.27
N THR A 198 26.14 -16.50 21.97
CA THR A 198 25.71 -17.72 22.70
C THR A 198 24.61 -17.45 23.71
N ASP A 199 24.62 -16.25 24.30
CA ASP A 199 23.62 -15.81 25.27
C ASP A 199 22.39 -15.15 24.63
N LYS A 200 22.40 -14.97 23.29
CA LYS A 200 21.39 -14.22 22.52
C LYS A 200 21.01 -12.86 23.14
N LYS A 201 21.97 -12.18 23.78
CA LYS A 201 21.71 -10.89 24.41
C LYS A 201 21.39 -9.87 23.32
N LEU A 202 20.25 -9.22 23.46
CA LEU A 202 19.85 -8.15 22.56
C LEU A 202 20.82 -6.98 22.73
N VAL A 203 21.32 -6.44 21.62
CA VAL A 203 22.13 -5.22 21.62
C VAL A 203 21.30 -4.08 22.24
N PRO A 204 21.82 -3.35 23.24
CA PRO A 204 21.12 -2.22 23.83
C PRO A 204 20.79 -1.15 22.78
N ARG A 205 19.56 -0.65 22.81
CA ARG A 205 19.02 0.27 21.81
C ARG A 205 17.97 1.20 22.42
N ASP A 206 17.85 2.37 21.82
CA ASP A 206 16.73 3.28 22.01
C ASP A 206 15.84 3.28 20.77
N PHE A 207 14.68 3.92 20.86
CA PHE A 207 13.70 3.96 19.79
C PHE A 207 13.27 5.40 19.53
N LEU A 208 13.42 5.84 18.29
CA LEU A 208 12.85 7.09 17.82
C LEU A 208 11.48 6.79 17.21
N THR A 209 10.48 7.60 17.56
CA THR A 209 9.10 7.38 17.11
C THR A 209 8.52 8.64 16.50
N VAL A 210 7.78 8.46 15.40
CA VAL A 210 6.83 9.43 14.87
C VAL A 210 5.43 9.10 15.41
N PRO A 211 4.73 10.06 16.03
CA PRO A 211 3.42 9.82 16.64
C PRO A 211 2.33 9.54 15.60
N THR A 212 1.23 8.92 16.02
CA THR A 212 0.01 8.74 15.22
C THR A 212 -1.22 9.11 16.06
N VAL A 213 -2.44 8.93 15.52
CA VAL A 213 -3.66 9.08 16.34
C VAL A 213 -3.85 7.89 17.27
N ALA A 214 -3.53 6.67 16.82
CA ALA A 214 -3.67 5.45 17.60
C ALA A 214 -2.64 5.34 18.73
N SER A 215 -1.47 5.98 18.60
CA SER A 215 -0.44 5.95 19.63
C SER A 215 0.59 7.06 19.44
N GLU A 216 1.05 7.66 20.54
CA GLU A 216 2.20 8.59 20.55
C GLU A 216 3.55 7.84 20.39
N SER A 217 3.56 6.51 20.51
CA SER A 217 4.77 5.67 20.40
C SER A 217 4.52 4.35 19.64
N HIS A 218 5.58 3.63 19.27
CA HIS A 218 5.56 2.24 18.78
C HIS A 218 4.89 1.95 17.42
N LYS A 219 4.40 2.93 16.66
CA LYS A 219 3.79 2.68 15.33
C LYS A 219 4.73 2.94 14.15
N PHE A 220 5.24 4.17 14.04
CA PHE A 220 6.30 4.50 13.10
C PHE A 220 7.58 4.70 13.89
N VAL A 221 8.35 3.63 14.05
CA VAL A 221 9.47 3.55 15.00
C VAL A 221 10.67 2.87 14.37
N TRP A 222 11.87 3.39 14.65
CA TRP A 222 13.13 2.75 14.30
C TRP A 222 14.05 2.66 15.51
N ALA A 223 14.87 1.62 15.51
CA ALA A 223 15.86 1.37 16.55
C ALA A 223 17.14 2.14 16.25
N VAL A 224 17.75 2.71 17.29
CA VAL A 224 19.03 3.44 17.24
C VAL A 224 19.93 2.98 18.40
N PRO A 225 21.25 3.22 18.34
CA PRO A 225 22.15 2.91 19.44
C PRO A 225 21.67 3.54 20.75
N LYS A 226 21.94 2.86 21.88
CA LYS A 226 21.63 3.41 23.21
C LYS A 226 22.34 4.77 23.39
N GLY A 227 21.59 5.80 23.79
CA GLY A 227 22.09 7.16 23.98
C GLY A 227 22.15 8.01 22.71
N HIS A 228 21.70 7.48 21.57
CA HIS A 228 21.64 8.22 20.30
C HIS A 228 20.85 9.52 20.46
N GLN A 229 21.46 10.62 20.03
CA GLN A 229 20.77 11.90 19.88
C GLN A 229 20.27 11.99 18.44
N PRO A 230 19.00 12.37 18.19
CA PRO A 230 18.48 12.49 16.84
C PRO A 230 19.43 13.31 15.96
N ASN A 231 19.77 12.80 14.78
CA ASN A 231 20.58 13.51 13.80
C ASN A 231 19.68 14.29 12.81
N ASP A 232 20.27 14.81 11.73
CA ASP A 232 19.51 15.57 10.74
C ASP A 232 18.50 14.71 9.97
N GLU A 233 18.82 13.45 9.69
CA GLU A 233 17.92 12.51 9.00
C GLU A 233 16.71 12.17 9.88
N ASP A 234 16.95 11.90 11.17
CA ASP A 234 15.88 11.65 12.14
C ASP A 234 14.94 12.86 12.25
N ARG A 235 15.52 14.05 12.41
CA ARG A 235 14.78 15.31 12.51
C ARG A 235 14.00 15.61 11.24
N ALA A 236 14.55 15.32 10.06
CA ALA A 236 13.87 15.54 8.80
C ALA A 236 12.58 14.71 8.69
N ILE A 237 12.64 13.42 9.05
CA ILE A 237 11.46 12.54 9.07
C ILE A 237 10.39 13.07 10.05
N MET A 238 10.79 13.43 11.27
CA MET A 238 9.88 13.96 12.28
C MET A 238 9.23 15.28 11.84
N THR A 239 10.03 16.20 11.28
CA THR A 239 9.58 17.51 10.79
C THR A 239 8.60 17.36 9.63
N GLN A 240 8.83 16.40 8.73
CA GLN A 240 7.94 16.14 7.60
C GLN A 240 6.61 15.51 8.06
N ALA A 241 6.64 14.68 9.10
CA ALA A 241 5.47 13.98 9.61
C ALA A 241 4.49 14.88 10.40
N GLU A 242 5.02 15.87 11.14
CA GLU A 242 4.23 16.75 12.00
C GLU A 242 3.03 17.42 11.29
N PRO A 243 3.19 18.14 10.17
CA PRO A 243 2.06 18.80 9.50
C PRO A 243 1.05 17.79 8.93
N ILE A 244 1.48 16.58 8.56
CA ILE A 244 0.59 15.52 8.07
C ILE A 244 -0.33 15.05 9.20
N LEU A 245 0.22 14.79 10.39
CA LEU A 245 -0.56 14.35 11.54
C LEU A 245 -1.51 15.45 12.02
N ALA A 246 -1.05 16.70 12.05
CA ALA A 246 -1.87 17.84 12.45
C ALA A 246 -3.09 18.00 11.52
N GLU A 247 -2.88 17.96 10.21
CA GLU A 247 -3.98 18.06 9.24
C GLU A 247 -4.90 16.83 9.29
N TYR A 248 -4.34 15.63 9.49
CA TYR A 248 -5.15 14.43 9.67
C TYR A 248 -6.07 14.55 10.89
N ARG A 249 -5.56 14.98 12.05
CA ARG A 249 -6.35 15.19 13.28
C ARG A 249 -7.50 16.16 13.02
N ARG A 250 -7.23 17.30 12.38
CA ARG A 250 -8.26 18.30 12.01
C ARG A 250 -9.33 17.71 11.09
N ARG A 251 -8.94 16.95 10.06
CA ARG A 251 -9.89 16.31 9.14
C ARG A 251 -10.67 15.19 9.82
N ARG A 252 -10.03 14.41 10.68
CA ARG A 252 -10.67 13.34 11.43
C ARG A 252 -11.85 13.89 12.24
N ASP A 253 -11.71 15.06 12.87
CA ASP A 253 -12.78 15.73 13.60
C ASP A 253 -13.97 16.16 12.71
N LEU A 254 -13.74 16.42 11.43
CA LEU A 254 -14.79 16.81 10.48
C LEU A 254 -15.51 15.62 9.85
N TYR A 255 -14.82 14.49 9.68
CA TYR A 255 -15.31 13.37 8.86
C TYR A 255 -15.64 12.10 9.65
N ILE A 256 -15.04 11.88 10.83
CA ILE A 256 -15.18 10.62 11.58
C ILE A 256 -16.08 10.80 12.81
N GLY A 257 -17.10 9.94 12.92
CA GLY A 257 -18.09 9.94 14.00
C GLY A 257 -19.51 9.68 13.51
N ALA A 258 -20.46 9.55 14.45
CA ALA A 258 -21.86 9.32 14.12
C ALA A 258 -22.43 10.44 13.25
N GLY A 259 -23.08 10.08 12.14
CA GLY A 259 -23.69 11.03 11.19
C GLY A 259 -22.71 11.83 10.33
N LYS A 260 -21.39 11.61 10.48
CA LYS A 260 -20.38 12.30 9.66
C LYS A 260 -20.11 11.55 8.34
N PRO A 261 -19.49 12.21 7.33
CA PRO A 261 -19.34 11.64 6.00
C PRO A 261 -18.48 10.36 5.90
N GLY A 262 -17.61 10.08 6.87
CA GLY A 262 -16.79 8.86 6.90
C GLY A 262 -15.41 9.00 6.25
N VAL A 263 -14.61 7.94 6.36
CA VAL A 263 -13.18 7.94 6.04
C VAL A 263 -12.88 8.05 4.54
N VAL A 264 -13.71 7.47 3.67
CA VAL A 264 -13.52 7.58 2.22
C VAL A 264 -13.71 9.03 1.77
N ALA A 265 -14.72 9.71 2.32
CA ALA A 265 -14.96 11.12 2.06
C ALA A 265 -13.79 11.99 2.58
N LEU A 266 -13.22 11.66 3.74
CA LEU A 266 -12.03 12.34 4.30
C LEU A 266 -10.87 12.31 3.31
N VAL A 267 -10.49 11.12 2.83
CA VAL A 267 -9.31 10.97 1.97
C VAL A 267 -9.54 11.57 0.59
N ARG A 268 -10.73 11.33 0.00
CA ARG A 268 -11.11 11.94 -1.28
C ARG A 268 -11.09 13.47 -1.19
N ASP A 269 -11.56 14.06 -0.09
CA ASP A 269 -11.50 15.50 0.11
C ASP A 269 -10.06 16.02 0.22
N TRP A 270 -9.20 15.27 0.90
CA TRP A 270 -7.81 15.63 1.03
C TRP A 270 -7.07 15.59 -0.31
N PHE A 271 -7.43 14.64 -1.17
CA PHE A 271 -6.78 14.43 -2.47
C PHE A 271 -7.41 15.25 -3.60
N ASP A 272 -8.57 15.85 -3.40
CA ASP A 272 -9.27 16.63 -4.42
C ASP A 272 -8.52 17.92 -4.77
N ASP A 273 -8.38 18.22 -6.06
CA ASP A 273 -7.82 19.47 -6.57
C ASP A 273 -8.84 20.64 -6.54
N GLY A 274 -10.09 20.36 -6.16
CA GLY A 274 -11.20 21.33 -6.14
C GLY A 274 -11.97 21.39 -7.46
N TYR A 275 -11.55 20.60 -8.45
CA TYR A 275 -12.22 20.40 -9.73
C TYR A 275 -12.73 18.95 -9.88
N GLY A 276 -12.77 18.19 -8.78
CA GLY A 276 -13.27 16.83 -8.75
C GLY A 276 -12.25 15.79 -9.21
N ARG A 277 -10.95 16.13 -9.26
CA ARG A 277 -9.87 15.18 -9.53
C ARG A 277 -9.05 14.92 -8.28
N CYS A 278 -8.80 13.66 -7.99
CA CYS A 278 -8.05 13.21 -6.83
C CYS A 278 -6.65 12.72 -7.20
N THR A 279 -5.65 13.18 -6.46
CA THR A 279 -4.31 12.57 -6.41
C THR A 279 -3.66 12.82 -5.04
N PRO A 280 -2.83 11.89 -4.52
CA PRO A 280 -2.18 12.07 -3.20
C PRO A 280 -1.31 13.32 -3.07
N GLU A 281 -0.75 13.80 -4.19
CA GLU A 281 0.12 14.98 -4.23
C GLU A 281 -0.64 16.27 -3.85
N ASN A 282 -1.96 16.32 -4.07
CA ASN A 282 -2.78 17.46 -3.65
C ASN A 282 -2.82 17.62 -2.12
N ALA A 283 -2.67 16.53 -1.37
CA ALA A 283 -2.58 16.57 0.08
C ALA A 283 -1.30 17.26 0.58
N GLN A 284 -0.23 17.23 -0.21
CA GLN A 284 1.06 17.85 0.13
C GLN A 284 1.02 19.37 -0.12
N ILE A 285 0.38 19.79 -1.22
CA ILE A 285 0.31 21.20 -1.67
C ILE A 285 -0.59 22.05 -0.76
N ARG A 286 -1.65 21.45 -0.18
CA ARG A 286 -2.69 22.17 0.58
C ARG A 286 -2.39 22.38 2.07
N SER A 287 -1.28 21.87 2.59
CA SER A 287 -0.87 22.11 3.98
C SER A 287 -0.71 23.61 4.33
N ASN A 288 -0.65 24.49 3.31
CA ASN A 288 -0.59 25.95 3.44
C ASN A 288 -1.84 26.71 2.94
N ILE A 289 -2.95 26.05 2.57
CA ILE A 289 -4.14 26.72 1.99
C ILE A 289 -5.39 26.43 2.82
N GLN A 290 -6.09 27.51 3.21
CA GLN A 290 -7.37 27.56 3.94
C GLN A 290 -8.36 26.48 3.46
N PRO A 291 -9.08 25.78 4.36
CA PRO A 291 -10.04 24.74 3.95
C PRO A 291 -11.12 25.28 3.01
N PRO A 292 -11.58 24.47 2.03
CA PRO A 292 -12.70 24.85 1.17
C PRO A 292 -13.97 25.04 2.01
N SER A 293 -14.69 26.11 1.72
CA SER A 293 -16.03 26.35 2.25
C SER A 293 -16.92 25.17 1.90
N VAL A 294 -17.43 24.47 2.92
CA VAL A 294 -18.45 23.44 2.75
C VAL A 294 -19.75 24.12 2.34
N THR A 295 -19.86 24.49 1.07
CA THR A 295 -21.15 24.76 0.43
C THR A 295 -21.68 23.43 -0.06
N SER A 296 -22.24 22.67 0.87
CA SER A 296 -23.03 21.49 0.56
C SER A 296 -24.30 21.94 -0.16
N VAL A 297 -24.29 21.95 -1.49
CA VAL A 297 -25.53 21.70 -2.23
C VAL A 297 -25.66 20.19 -2.29
N ILE A 298 -26.51 19.67 -1.41
CA ILE A 298 -27.04 18.31 -1.54
C ILE A 298 -27.86 18.33 -2.83
N ASP A 299 -27.30 17.84 -3.93
CA ASP A 299 -28.10 17.44 -5.08
C ASP A 299 -28.94 16.24 -4.66
N VAL A 300 -30.14 16.51 -4.16
CA VAL A 300 -31.20 15.52 -4.04
C VAL A 300 -31.58 15.15 -5.47
N VAL A 301 -30.87 14.17 -6.04
CA VAL A 301 -31.30 13.50 -7.26
C VAL A 301 -32.61 12.79 -6.93
N ARG A 302 -33.73 13.44 -7.26
CA ARG A 302 -35.05 12.83 -7.29
C ARG A 302 -35.01 11.73 -8.36
N VAL A 303 -34.75 10.50 -7.93
CA VAL A 303 -34.93 9.32 -8.77
C VAL A 303 -36.43 9.14 -8.97
N THR A 304 -36.94 9.56 -10.14
CA THR A 304 -38.26 9.14 -10.59
C THR A 304 -38.18 7.64 -10.94
N PRO A 305 -39.05 6.78 -10.38
CA PRO A 305 -39.04 5.37 -10.70
C PRO A 305 -39.36 5.16 -12.18
N ARG A 306 -38.46 4.47 -12.88
CA ARG A 306 -38.64 4.05 -14.26
C ARG A 306 -39.75 2.98 -14.29
N PRO A 307 -40.76 3.09 -15.18
CA PRO A 307 -41.77 2.04 -15.31
C PRO A 307 -41.11 0.72 -15.76
N PRO A 308 -41.64 -0.43 -15.32
CA PRO A 308 -41.07 -1.74 -15.67
C PRO A 308 -41.18 -1.99 -17.17
N ALA A 309 -40.09 -2.51 -17.75
CA ALA A 309 -40.06 -2.98 -19.12
C ALA A 309 -40.95 -4.22 -19.28
N PRO A 310 -41.64 -4.39 -20.43
CA PRO A 310 -42.46 -5.57 -20.68
C PRO A 310 -41.61 -6.83 -20.81
N LEU A 311 -42.07 -7.90 -20.17
CA LEU A 311 -41.46 -9.24 -20.20
C LEU A 311 -41.64 -9.88 -21.58
N SER A 312 -40.54 -10.32 -22.18
CA SER A 312 -40.53 -11.12 -23.41
C SER A 312 -40.47 -12.62 -23.07
N PRO A 313 -41.31 -13.49 -23.67
CA PRO A 313 -41.29 -14.93 -23.42
C PRO A 313 -40.49 -15.67 -24.51
N ALA A 314 -39.37 -16.29 -24.12
CA ALA A 314 -38.71 -17.36 -24.88
C ALA A 314 -37.89 -18.21 -23.88
N VAL A 315 -38.38 -19.38 -23.45
CA VAL A 315 -38.14 -20.71 -24.05
C VAL A 315 -36.65 -21.05 -24.15
N CYS A 316 -36.16 -21.93 -23.27
CA CYS A 316 -35.19 -22.98 -23.62
C CYS A 316 -35.14 -24.07 -22.53
N ALA A 317 -35.13 -25.31 -22.99
CA ALA A 317 -35.26 -26.58 -22.27
C ALA A 317 -33.96 -27.04 -21.57
N PRO A 318 -34.02 -28.05 -20.67
CA PRO A 318 -32.86 -28.53 -19.91
C PRO A 318 -32.10 -29.65 -20.63
N THR A 319 -30.76 -29.61 -20.56
CA THR A 319 -29.87 -30.74 -20.85
C THR A 319 -29.13 -31.17 -19.57
N PRO A 320 -29.05 -32.48 -19.27
CA PRO A 320 -28.34 -32.99 -18.09
C PRO A 320 -26.85 -33.23 -18.36
N PRO A 321 -25.96 -33.10 -17.36
CA PRO A 321 -24.59 -33.56 -17.49
C PRO A 321 -24.45 -35.07 -17.20
N VAL A 322 -23.67 -35.70 -18.08
CA VAL A 322 -23.22 -37.09 -18.06
C VAL A 322 -22.12 -37.27 -17.00
N PHE A 323 -22.29 -38.25 -16.11
CA PHE A 323 -21.24 -38.74 -15.21
C PHE A 323 -20.42 -39.83 -15.91
N SER A 324 -19.10 -39.64 -15.99
CA SER A 324 -18.14 -40.70 -16.33
C SER A 324 -17.04 -40.74 -15.28
N TYR A 325 -17.00 -41.81 -14.50
CA TYR A 325 -15.83 -42.21 -13.70
C TYR A 325 -14.73 -42.77 -14.62
N PRO A 326 -13.46 -42.70 -14.19
CA PRO A 326 -12.69 -43.94 -14.22
C PRO A 326 -11.97 -44.26 -12.91
N GLN A 327 -11.94 -45.56 -12.65
CA GLN A 327 -11.22 -46.25 -11.60
C GLN A 327 -9.70 -46.29 -11.87
N GLY A 328 -8.93 -46.40 -10.78
CA GLY A 328 -7.79 -47.31 -10.70
C GLY A 328 -6.40 -46.68 -10.86
N GLY A 329 -5.62 -46.64 -9.77
CA GLY A 329 -4.22 -46.25 -9.84
C GLY A 329 -3.46 -46.31 -8.50
N ARG A 330 -3.08 -47.52 -8.10
CA ARG A 330 -1.95 -47.95 -7.25
C ARG A 330 -1.39 -46.98 -6.17
N ARG A 331 -1.47 -47.48 -4.93
CA ARG A 331 -0.71 -47.04 -3.74
C ARG A 331 0.80 -47.15 -3.96
N LEU A 332 1.52 -46.06 -3.69
CA LEU A 332 2.95 -46.07 -3.36
C LEU A 332 3.10 -45.50 -1.94
N ARG A 333 3.34 -46.39 -0.96
CA ARG A 333 3.78 -46.01 0.39
C ARG A 333 5.27 -45.70 0.32
N LEU A 334 5.62 -44.41 0.35
CA LEU A 334 6.96 -43.95 0.69
C LEU A 334 6.95 -43.54 2.16
N THR A 335 7.40 -44.45 3.03
CA THR A 335 7.77 -44.11 4.42
C THR A 335 9.06 -43.32 4.41
N LEU A 336 8.96 -41.99 4.40
CA LEU A 336 10.06 -41.10 4.72
C LEU A 336 10.17 -40.97 6.24
N LYS A 337 11.24 -41.54 6.82
CA LYS A 337 11.65 -41.28 8.20
C LYS A 337 11.87 -39.78 8.38
N GLN A 338 11.02 -39.12 9.16
CA GLN A 338 11.26 -37.76 9.67
C GLN A 338 12.58 -37.75 10.46
N ARG A 339 13.61 -37.09 9.91
CA ARG A 339 14.74 -36.63 10.72
C ARG A 339 14.24 -35.49 11.59
N ARG A 340 14.30 -35.66 12.91
CA ARG A 340 14.12 -34.59 13.90
C ARG A 340 15.08 -33.45 13.57
N TRP A 341 14.56 -32.36 13.03
CA TRP A 341 15.26 -31.08 13.02
C TRP A 341 15.00 -30.39 14.36
N GLY A 342 16.08 -30.06 15.05
CA GLY A 342 16.06 -29.47 16.39
C GLY A 342 15.25 -28.18 16.43
N ARG A 343 14.55 -28.00 17.56
CA ARG A 343 13.83 -26.78 17.94
C ARG A 343 14.72 -25.56 17.71
N ARG A 344 14.45 -24.80 16.65
CA ARG A 344 14.80 -23.39 16.61
C ARG A 344 13.62 -22.66 17.23
N ASN A 345 13.80 -22.16 18.44
CA ASN A 345 12.87 -21.20 19.04
C ASN A 345 12.90 -19.96 18.13
N ALA A 346 11.88 -19.84 17.30
CA ALA A 346 11.58 -18.61 16.58
C ALA A 346 11.14 -17.58 17.62
N ILE A 347 11.70 -16.38 17.55
CA ILE A 347 11.15 -15.22 18.24
C ILE A 347 9.76 -14.99 17.62
N PRO A 348 8.67 -14.92 18.40
CA PRO A 348 7.35 -14.66 17.84
C PRO A 348 7.37 -13.35 17.08
N ILE A 349 6.82 -13.32 15.87
CA ILE A 349 6.66 -12.11 15.04
C ILE A 349 5.85 -11.02 15.81
N GLU A 350 5.07 -11.42 16.82
CA GLU A 350 4.40 -10.54 17.79
C GLU A 350 5.36 -9.70 18.66
N GLN A 351 6.68 -9.98 18.66
CA GLN A 351 7.70 -9.18 19.36
C GLN A 351 8.61 -8.36 18.42
N ILE A 352 8.45 -8.50 17.10
CA ILE A 352 9.20 -7.70 16.09
C ILE A 352 8.33 -6.53 15.58
N HIS A 353 7.04 -6.51 15.93
CA HIS A 353 6.18 -5.35 15.84
C HIS A 353 5.80 -4.89 17.25
N PRO A 354 6.29 -3.74 17.73
CA PRO A 354 5.74 -3.10 18.92
C PRO A 354 4.33 -2.51 18.67
#